data_AF-A0A2T4VD62-F1
#
_entry.id   AF-A0A2T4VD62-F1
#
_cell.length_a   1.000
_cell.length_b   1.000
_cell.length_c   1.000
_cell.angle_alpha   90.00
_cell.angle_beta   90.00
_cell.angle_gamma   90.00
#
_symmetry.space_group_name_H-M   'P 1'
#
loop_
_entity.id
_entity.type
_entity.pdbx_description
1 polymer ?
#
loop_
_entity_poly.entity_id
_entity_poly.type
_entity_poly.pdbx_seq_one_letter_code
_entity_poly.pdbx_strand_id
1 'polypeptide(L)'
;MPLLAEDLLSVARNYWRPDKDFDFRPENSPESERFLDLWEQEFKKMDQWRAFLRELGGALPDFNIGNATSTCDACFRCSVYPRAENKQQPRRWVVVGCVSILAPVYTLYGVQYSYRGRERITERIFFDSFPPEMQAPAETVARRIEATFGVTALPRELAETPIPLIVEPQEPPHTTLFHALFISRPERVP
;
A
#
# COMPACT_ATOMS: atom_id res chain seq x y z
N MET A 1 -6.74 -16.59 15.01
CA MET A 1 -6.94 -15.55 16.05
C MET A 1 -7.44 -14.29 15.36
N PRO A 2 -8.36 -13.52 15.96
CA PRO A 2 -8.73 -12.22 15.42
C PRO A 2 -7.51 -11.29 15.45
N LEU A 3 -7.33 -10.47 14.40
CA LEU A 3 -6.33 -9.40 14.38
C LEU A 3 -6.77 -8.33 15.40
N LEU A 4 -5.92 -8.02 16.37
CA LEU A 4 -6.18 -6.94 17.33
C LEU A 4 -5.35 -5.70 16.96
N ALA A 5 -5.95 -4.52 17.10
CA ALA A 5 -5.28 -3.24 16.85
C ALA A 5 -4.00 -3.08 17.68
N GLU A 6 -4.03 -3.55 18.94
CA GLU A 6 -2.90 -3.47 19.86
C GLU A 6 -1.72 -4.33 19.40
N ASP A 7 -1.97 -5.51 18.85
CA ASP A 7 -0.93 -6.39 18.31
C ASP A 7 -0.25 -5.74 17.10
N LEU A 8 -1.05 -5.19 16.18
CA LEU A 8 -0.55 -4.47 15.00
C LEU A 8 0.23 -3.21 15.38
N LEU A 9 -0.24 -2.47 16.39
CA LEU A 9 0.45 -1.31 16.93
C LEU A 9 1.78 -1.71 17.60
N SER A 10 1.80 -2.82 18.33
CA SER A 10 3.02 -3.35 18.96
C SER A 10 4.08 -3.67 17.91
N VAL A 11 3.68 -4.29 16.79
CA VAL A 11 4.56 -4.52 15.65
C VAL A 11 5.07 -3.20 15.07
N ALA A 12 4.16 -2.26 14.77
CA ALA A 12 4.49 -0.96 14.18
C ALA A 12 5.48 -0.15 15.03
N ARG A 13 5.38 -0.20 16.36
CA ARG A 13 6.30 0.48 17.30
C ARG A 13 7.76 0.06 17.17
N ASN A 14 8.04 -1.11 16.58
CA ASN A 14 9.43 -1.51 16.34
C ASN A 14 10.08 -0.71 15.21
N TYR A 15 9.29 -0.11 14.32
CA TYR A 15 9.77 0.50 13.07
C TYR A 15 9.43 1.99 12.94
N TRP A 16 8.48 2.48 13.73
CA TRP A 16 8.07 3.88 13.72
C TRP A 16 8.19 4.50 15.11
N ARG A 17 8.60 5.77 15.16
CA ARG A 17 8.81 6.50 16.40
C ARG A 17 7.61 7.37 16.75
N PRO A 18 7.38 7.66 18.04
CA PRO A 18 6.38 8.65 18.47
C PRO A 18 6.91 10.10 18.46
N ASP A 19 8.21 10.29 18.22
CA ASP A 19 8.94 11.56 18.36
C ASP A 19 9.81 11.86 17.14
N LYS A 20 10.34 13.08 17.10
CA LYS A 20 11.19 13.65 16.02
C LYS A 20 12.64 13.84 16.44
N ASP A 21 13.10 13.13 17.47
CA ASP A 21 14.42 13.38 18.06
C ASP A 21 15.58 13.12 17.08
N PHE A 22 15.31 12.37 16.00
CA PHE A 22 16.29 11.97 14.99
C PHE A 22 16.16 12.73 13.65
N ASP A 23 15.14 13.56 13.43
CA ASP A 23 14.88 14.24 12.14
C ASP A 23 16.05 15.12 11.67
N PHE A 24 16.81 15.69 12.62
CA PHE A 24 17.95 16.57 12.36
C PHE A 24 19.29 15.93 12.71
N ARG A 25 19.30 14.63 13.03
CA ARG A 25 20.53 13.90 13.33
C ARG A 25 21.11 13.31 12.03
N PRO A 26 22.44 13.24 11.92
CA PRO A 26 23.06 12.55 10.80
C PRO A 26 22.91 11.03 10.89
N GLU A 27 22.70 10.48 12.10
CA GLU A 27 22.49 9.04 12.30
C GLU A 27 21.02 8.63 12.11
N ASN A 28 20.81 7.40 11.66
CA ASN A 28 19.49 6.79 11.66
C ASN A 28 19.02 6.47 13.09
N SER A 29 17.71 6.47 13.29
CA SER A 29 17.15 5.91 14.53
C SER A 29 17.22 4.38 14.53
N PRO A 30 17.25 3.73 15.71
CA PRO A 30 17.17 2.26 15.78
C PRO A 30 15.94 1.68 15.10
N GLU A 31 14.80 2.40 15.13
CA GLU A 31 13.58 2.03 14.42
C GLU A 31 13.78 2.06 12.90
N SER A 32 14.43 3.11 12.39
CA SER A 32 14.76 3.27 10.98
C SER A 32 15.76 2.21 10.50
N GLU A 33 16.78 1.87 11.30
CA GLU A 33 17.71 0.79 11.00
C GLU A 33 17.00 -0.55 10.91
N ARG A 34 16.14 -0.88 11.89
CA ARG A 34 15.32 -2.11 11.84
C ARG A 34 14.43 -2.16 10.60
N PHE A 35 13.90 -1.03 10.16
CA PHE A 35 13.07 -0.96 8.95
C PHE A 35 13.88 -1.19 7.66
N LEU A 36 15.08 -0.61 7.57
CA LEU A 36 15.99 -0.84 6.44
C LEU A 36 16.43 -2.31 6.39
N ASP A 37 16.82 -2.89 7.52
CA ASP A 37 17.20 -4.30 7.64
C ASP A 37 16.05 -5.23 7.24
N LEU A 38 14.82 -4.90 7.64
CA LEU A 38 13.63 -5.64 7.23
C LEU A 38 13.47 -5.59 5.71
N TRP A 39 13.60 -4.42 5.09
CA TRP A 39 13.55 -4.29 3.63
C TRP A 39 14.62 -5.13 2.94
N GLU A 40 15.86 -5.16 3.45
CA GLU A 40 16.92 -6.03 2.91
C GLU A 40 16.54 -7.51 2.95
N GLN A 41 15.85 -7.96 3.99
CA GLN A 41 15.34 -9.32 4.09
C GLN A 41 14.20 -9.57 3.09
N GLU A 42 13.24 -8.66 3.02
CA GLU A 42 12.07 -8.78 2.15
C GLU A 42 12.43 -8.67 0.66
N PHE A 43 13.50 -7.95 0.31
CA PHE A 43 14.03 -7.92 -1.06
C PHE A 43 14.35 -9.30 -1.62
N LYS A 44 14.67 -10.29 -0.77
CA LYS A 44 14.89 -11.68 -1.19
C LYS A 44 13.61 -12.33 -1.76
N LYS A 45 12.43 -11.80 -1.42
CA LYS A 45 11.13 -12.23 -1.94
C LYS A 45 10.72 -11.48 -3.21
N MET A 46 11.55 -10.57 -3.73
CA MET A 46 11.21 -9.76 -4.91
C MET A 46 10.92 -10.60 -6.15
N ASP A 47 11.55 -11.77 -6.30
CA ASP A 47 11.25 -12.66 -7.44
C ASP A 47 9.88 -13.34 -7.32
N GLN A 48 9.46 -13.68 -6.09
CA GLN A 48 8.10 -14.13 -5.81
C GLN A 48 7.09 -13.01 -6.11
N TRP A 49 7.39 -11.78 -5.68
CA TRP A 49 6.56 -10.61 -5.98
C TRP A 49 6.43 -10.36 -7.49
N ARG A 50 7.53 -10.41 -8.25
CA ARG A 50 7.51 -10.27 -9.71
C ARG A 50 6.75 -11.40 -10.40
N ALA A 51 6.83 -12.63 -9.89
CA ALA A 51 6.05 -13.76 -10.39
C ALA A 51 4.55 -13.53 -10.19
N PHE A 52 4.16 -13.11 -8.99
CA PHE A 52 2.79 -12.70 -8.69
C PHE A 52 2.27 -11.64 -9.67
N LEU A 53 3.05 -10.58 -9.94
CA LEU A 53 2.64 -9.53 -10.89
C LEU A 53 2.42 -10.07 -12.32
N ARG A 54 3.24 -11.03 -12.78
CA ARG A 54 3.07 -11.67 -14.08
C ARG A 54 1.79 -12.51 -14.14
N GLU A 55 1.54 -13.29 -13.10
CA GLU A 55 0.32 -14.09 -12.98
C GLU A 55 -0.93 -13.22 -12.91
N LEU A 56 -0.86 -12.10 -12.18
CA LEU A 56 -1.92 -11.12 -12.11
C LEU A 56 -2.21 -10.50 -13.49
N GLY A 57 -1.17 -10.22 -14.28
CA GLY A 57 -1.32 -9.77 -15.67
C GLY A 57 -2.02 -10.79 -16.58
N GLY A 58 -1.77 -12.09 -16.37
CA GLY A 58 -2.50 -13.15 -17.06
C GLY A 58 -3.97 -13.27 -16.63
N ALA A 59 -4.28 -12.97 -15.38
CA ALA A 59 -5.65 -13.00 -14.85
C ALA A 59 -6.48 -11.77 -15.24
N LEU A 60 -5.83 -10.67 -15.62
CA LEU A 60 -6.46 -9.38 -15.95
C LEU A 60 -5.95 -8.86 -17.31
N PRO A 61 -6.26 -9.54 -18.43
CA PRO A 61 -5.67 -9.24 -19.74
C PRO A 61 -6.02 -7.84 -20.29
N ASP A 62 -7.15 -7.28 -19.87
CA ASP A 62 -7.64 -5.96 -20.29
C ASP A 62 -7.04 -4.82 -19.44
N PHE A 63 -6.20 -5.14 -18.46
CA PHE A 63 -5.60 -4.20 -17.54
C PHE A 63 -4.08 -4.17 -17.68
N ASN A 64 -3.49 -3.03 -17.33
CA ASN A 64 -2.06 -2.95 -17.08
C ASN A 64 -1.79 -3.19 -15.60
N ILE A 65 -0.74 -3.96 -15.31
CA ILE A 65 -0.26 -4.25 -13.97
C ILE A 65 1.11 -3.60 -13.79
N GLY A 66 1.26 -2.73 -12.78
CA GLY A 66 2.51 -2.07 -12.44
C GLY A 66 3.05 -2.55 -11.10
N ASN A 67 4.38 -2.62 -10.97
CA ASN A 67 5.02 -2.64 -9.66
C ASN A 67 5.15 -1.19 -9.16
N ALA A 68 4.48 -0.88 -8.05
CA ALA A 68 4.51 0.43 -7.42
C ALA A 68 5.22 0.39 -6.06
N THR A 69 5.94 -0.70 -5.74
CA THR A 69 6.67 -0.84 -4.48
C THR A 69 7.68 0.28 -4.28
N SER A 70 7.74 0.83 -3.07
CA SER A 70 8.72 1.84 -2.65
C SER A 70 9.30 1.44 -1.30
N THR A 71 10.62 1.57 -1.11
CA THR A 71 11.29 1.19 0.14
C THR A 71 11.03 2.16 1.30
N CYS A 72 10.38 3.29 1.05
CA CYS A 72 9.87 4.15 2.12
C CYS A 72 8.52 3.69 2.68
N ASP A 73 7.85 2.77 1.98
CA ASP A 73 6.55 2.22 2.37
C ASP A 73 6.76 0.89 3.09
N ALA A 74 5.83 0.48 3.95
CA ALA A 74 5.87 -0.78 4.68
C ALA A 74 5.17 -1.93 3.93
N CYS A 75 5.21 -1.92 2.59
CA CYS A 75 4.52 -2.93 1.79
C CYS A 75 5.11 -3.16 0.39
N PHE A 76 4.89 -4.36 -0.14
CA PHE A 76 4.90 -4.59 -1.59
C PHE A 76 3.62 -4.03 -2.20
N ARG A 77 3.74 -3.30 -3.32
CA ARG A 77 2.61 -2.56 -3.90
C ARG A 77 2.45 -2.82 -5.39
N CYS A 78 1.25 -3.20 -5.81
CA CYS A 78 0.88 -3.34 -7.22
C CYS A 78 -0.16 -2.31 -7.61
N SER A 79 -0.12 -1.84 -8.86
CA SER A 79 -1.14 -0.97 -9.43
C SER A 79 -1.84 -1.66 -10.61
N VAL A 80 -3.16 -1.55 -10.68
CA VAL A 80 -4.02 -2.13 -11.70
C VAL A 80 -4.90 -1.03 -12.28
N TYR A 81 -4.81 -0.80 -13.59
CA TYR A 81 -5.58 0.24 -14.26
C TYR A 81 -5.91 -0.19 -15.69
N PRO A 82 -6.99 0.35 -16.30
CA PRO A 82 -7.41 -0.03 -17.64
C PRO A 82 -6.29 0.11 -18.66
N ARG A 83 -6.22 -0.84 -19.59
CA ARG A 83 -5.35 -0.69 -20.73
C ARG A 83 -5.90 0.41 -21.63
N ALA A 84 -5.10 1.46 -21.84
CA ALA A 84 -5.52 2.55 -22.73
C ALA A 84 -5.69 1.99 -24.15
N GLU A 85 -6.91 2.08 -24.70
CA GLU A 85 -7.18 1.73 -26.10
C GLU A 85 -6.36 2.61 -27.06
N ASN A 86 -6.09 3.85 -26.66
CA ASN A 86 -5.23 4.80 -27.36
C ASN A 86 -4.37 5.58 -26.35
N LYS A 87 -3.10 5.87 -26.70
CA LYS A 87 -2.13 6.62 -25.86
C LYS A 87 -2.60 8.02 -25.41
N GLN A 88 -3.68 8.52 -26.00
CA GLN A 88 -4.25 9.84 -25.71
C GLN A 88 -5.28 9.85 -24.57
N GLN A 89 -5.81 8.68 -24.15
CA GLN A 89 -6.78 8.67 -23.05
C GLN A 89 -6.07 8.68 -21.69
N PRO A 90 -6.32 9.69 -20.85
CA PRO A 90 -5.77 9.75 -19.52
C PRO A 90 -6.29 8.59 -18.64
N ARG A 91 -5.44 8.05 -17.77
CA ARG A 91 -5.82 7.03 -16.79
C ARG A 91 -6.76 7.67 -15.77
N ARG A 92 -8.04 7.30 -15.80
CA ARG A 92 -9.06 7.88 -14.91
C ARG A 92 -9.03 7.31 -13.51
N TRP A 93 -8.46 6.12 -13.34
CA TRP A 93 -8.38 5.49 -12.04
C TRP A 93 -7.29 4.42 -11.98
N VAL A 94 -6.99 3.98 -10.76
CA VAL A 94 -6.11 2.85 -10.45
C VAL A 94 -6.62 2.13 -9.20
N VAL A 95 -6.57 0.80 -9.21
CA VAL A 95 -6.69 -0.04 -8.01
C VAL A 95 -5.30 -0.39 -7.54
N VAL A 96 -5.02 -0.22 -6.26
CA VAL A 96 -3.73 -0.49 -5.64
C VAL A 96 -3.89 -1.60 -4.63
N GLY A 97 -3.07 -2.64 -4.75
CA GLY A 97 -2.94 -3.70 -3.74
C GLY A 97 -1.64 -3.55 -2.99
N CYS A 98 -1.73 -3.59 -1.67
CA CYS A 98 -0.58 -3.50 -0.77
C CYS A 98 -0.51 -4.75 0.12
N VAL A 99 0.63 -5.43 0.12
CA VAL A 99 0.93 -6.54 1.03
C VAL A 99 1.94 -6.06 2.06
N SER A 100 1.54 -5.98 3.33
CA SER A 100 2.41 -5.45 4.39
C SER A 100 3.63 -6.34 4.57
N ILE A 101 4.79 -5.73 4.81
CA ILE A 101 6.00 -6.44 5.23
C ILE A 101 6.11 -6.56 6.75
N LEU A 102 5.28 -5.85 7.50
CA LEU A 102 5.33 -5.82 8.97
C LEU A 102 4.40 -6.88 9.59
N ALA A 103 3.26 -7.14 8.95
CA ALA A 103 2.23 -8.05 9.44
C ALA A 103 1.62 -8.87 8.29
N PRO A 104 1.03 -10.05 8.56
CA PRO A 104 0.44 -10.92 7.53
C PRO A 104 -0.92 -10.39 7.05
N VAL A 105 -0.96 -9.12 6.65
CA VAL A 105 -2.16 -8.41 6.22
C VAL A 105 -1.95 -7.72 4.88
N TYR A 106 -3.05 -7.56 4.15
CA TYR A 106 -3.08 -6.76 2.92
C TYR A 106 -4.20 -5.74 2.95
N THR A 107 -4.12 -4.74 2.08
CA THR A 107 -5.21 -3.80 1.83
C THR A 107 -5.32 -3.51 0.34
N LEU A 108 -6.52 -3.14 -0.08
CA LEU A 108 -6.79 -2.59 -1.41
C LEU A 108 -7.31 -1.17 -1.26
N TYR A 109 -6.97 -0.30 -2.20
CA TYR A 109 -7.62 0.99 -2.33
C TYR A 109 -7.66 1.44 -3.78
N GLY A 110 -8.67 2.21 -4.14
CA GLY A 110 -8.87 2.78 -5.46
C GLY A 110 -8.54 4.26 -5.43
N VAL A 111 -7.92 4.76 -6.49
CA VAL A 111 -7.69 6.19 -6.67
C VAL A 111 -8.31 6.61 -7.99
N GLN A 112 -9.17 7.62 -7.95
CA GLN A 112 -9.75 8.25 -9.12
C GLN A 112 -9.08 9.60 -9.37
N TYR A 113 -8.81 9.88 -10.64
CA TYR A 113 -8.12 11.06 -11.11
C TYR A 113 -9.02 11.93 -11.98
N SER A 114 -8.89 13.23 -11.80
CA SER A 114 -9.31 14.25 -12.75
C SER A 114 -8.08 14.84 -13.44
N TYR A 115 -8.29 15.50 -14.58
CA TYR A 115 -7.22 16.11 -15.36
C TYR A 115 -7.50 17.58 -15.59
N ARG A 116 -6.56 18.44 -15.18
CA ARG A 116 -6.57 19.88 -15.49
C ARG A 116 -5.47 20.16 -16.51
N GLY A 117 -5.83 20.08 -17.79
CA GLY A 117 -4.85 20.11 -18.88
C GLY A 117 -3.98 18.85 -18.87
N ARG A 118 -2.67 19.00 -18.62
CA ARG A 118 -1.73 17.87 -18.49
C ARG A 118 -1.52 17.40 -17.04
N GLU A 119 -2.05 18.14 -16.07
CA GLU A 119 -1.90 17.83 -14.66
C GLU A 119 -2.91 16.77 -14.22
N ARG A 120 -2.42 15.70 -13.59
CA ARG A 120 -3.24 14.66 -12.97
C ARG A 120 -3.52 15.06 -11.52
N ILE A 121 -4.79 15.18 -11.16
CA ILE A 121 -5.25 15.56 -9.83
C ILE A 121 -5.98 14.36 -9.22
N THR A 122 -5.56 13.93 -8.03
CA THR A 122 -6.30 12.93 -7.27
C THR A 122 -7.63 13.53 -6.81
N GLU A 123 -8.72 13.00 -7.33
CA GLU A 123 -10.07 13.46 -7.03
C GLU A 123 -10.63 12.73 -5.82
N ARG A 124 -10.44 11.40 -5.77
CA ARG A 124 -11.02 10.58 -4.72
C ARG A 124 -10.21 9.31 -4.45
N ILE A 125 -10.22 8.86 -3.20
CA ILE A 125 -9.68 7.57 -2.76
C ILE A 125 -10.83 6.73 -2.20
N PHE A 126 -10.84 5.44 -2.54
CA PHE A 126 -11.83 4.45 -2.13
C PHE A 126 -11.14 3.31 -1.37
N PHE A 127 -11.59 2.98 -0.17
CA PHE A 127 -11.02 1.89 0.62
C PHE A 127 -11.89 0.61 0.62
N ASP A 128 -13.23 0.72 0.52
CA ASP A 128 -14.10 -0.47 0.40
C ASP A 128 -15.13 -0.37 -0.72
N SER A 129 -15.90 0.73 -0.78
CA SER A 129 -16.95 0.94 -1.79
C SER A 129 -16.34 1.35 -3.12
N PHE A 130 -15.69 0.41 -3.80
CA PHE A 130 -15.14 0.60 -5.13
C PHE A 130 -16.24 0.93 -6.14
N PRO A 131 -16.03 1.91 -7.03
CA PRO A 131 -16.89 2.12 -8.20
C PRO A 131 -16.96 0.84 -9.06
N PRO A 132 -18.05 0.62 -9.82
CA PRO A 132 -18.26 -0.63 -10.57
C PRO A 132 -17.09 -1.04 -11.48
N GLU A 133 -16.42 -0.06 -12.08
CA GLU A 133 -15.24 -0.26 -12.94
C GLU A 133 -14.01 -0.80 -12.20
N MET A 134 -13.92 -0.60 -10.88
CA MET A 134 -12.81 -1.02 -10.03
C MET A 134 -13.08 -2.32 -9.28
N GLN A 135 -14.35 -2.74 -9.13
CA GLN A 135 -14.74 -3.89 -8.30
C GLN A 135 -14.13 -5.20 -8.81
N ALA A 136 -14.38 -5.57 -10.06
CA ALA A 136 -13.88 -6.81 -10.64
C ALA A 136 -12.34 -6.95 -10.59
N PRO A 137 -11.53 -5.92 -10.95
CA PRO A 137 -10.09 -6.01 -10.76
C PRO A 137 -9.69 -6.05 -9.28
N ALA A 138 -10.33 -5.30 -8.39
CA ALA A 138 -10.04 -5.33 -6.95
C ALA A 138 -10.28 -6.72 -6.35
N GLU A 139 -11.42 -7.36 -6.64
CA GLU A 139 -11.74 -8.73 -6.19
C GLU A 139 -10.73 -9.75 -6.71
N THR A 140 -10.30 -9.59 -7.97
CA THR A 140 -9.29 -10.47 -8.57
C THR A 140 -7.94 -10.31 -7.89
N VAL A 141 -7.52 -9.08 -7.59
CA VAL A 141 -6.28 -8.79 -6.88
C VAL A 141 -6.34 -9.36 -5.45
N ALA A 142 -7.42 -9.11 -4.70
CA ALA A 142 -7.62 -9.63 -3.34
C ALA A 142 -7.38 -11.14 -3.29
N ARG A 143 -8.17 -11.89 -4.07
CA ARG A 143 -8.11 -13.35 -4.11
C ARG A 143 -6.72 -13.87 -4.49
N ARG A 144 -6.01 -13.20 -5.40
CA ARG A 144 -4.66 -13.60 -5.81
C ARG A 144 -3.63 -13.29 -4.74
N ILE A 145 -3.75 -12.17 -4.02
CA ILE A 145 -2.89 -11.83 -2.88
C ILE A 145 -3.04 -12.91 -1.80
N GLU A 146 -4.26 -13.22 -1.39
CA GLU A 146 -4.55 -14.23 -0.37
C GLU A 146 -3.99 -15.60 -0.76
N ALA A 147 -4.24 -16.03 -2.00
CA ALA A 147 -3.77 -17.32 -2.51
C ALA A 147 -2.24 -17.42 -2.60
N THR A 148 -1.54 -16.32 -2.89
CA THR A 148 -0.08 -16.33 -3.13
C THR A 148 0.72 -16.14 -1.85
N PHE A 149 0.25 -15.27 -0.96
CA PHE A 149 1.01 -14.85 0.22
C PHE A 149 0.42 -15.37 1.54
N GLY A 150 -0.78 -15.97 1.53
CA GLY A 150 -1.41 -16.51 2.74
C GLY A 150 -1.76 -15.44 3.79
N VAL A 151 -1.96 -14.19 3.34
CA VAL A 151 -2.29 -13.03 4.17
C VAL A 151 -3.79 -12.77 4.18
N THR A 152 -4.28 -11.99 5.13
CA THR A 152 -5.72 -11.64 5.26
C THR A 152 -5.96 -10.15 5.05
N ALA A 153 -7.15 -9.77 4.58
CA ALA A 153 -7.51 -8.36 4.44
C ALA A 153 -7.47 -7.67 5.81
N LEU A 154 -6.87 -6.48 5.90
CA LEU A 154 -6.99 -5.63 7.08
C LEU A 154 -8.39 -5.02 7.09
N PRO A 155 -9.22 -5.29 8.12
CA PRO A 155 -10.51 -4.63 8.28
C PRO A 155 -10.35 -3.11 8.33
N ARG A 156 -11.27 -2.39 7.70
CA ARG A 156 -11.21 -0.93 7.62
C ARG A 156 -11.20 -0.26 8.99
N GLU A 157 -11.99 -0.78 9.92
CA GLU A 157 -12.07 -0.27 11.27
C GLU A 157 -10.71 -0.34 11.99
N LEU A 158 -9.92 -1.38 11.71
CA LEU A 158 -8.55 -1.49 12.19
C LEU A 158 -7.62 -0.56 11.42
N ALA A 159 -7.73 -0.49 10.09
CA ALA A 159 -6.91 0.37 9.25
C ALA A 159 -7.03 1.86 9.63
N GLU A 160 -8.24 2.31 9.97
CA GLU A 160 -8.54 3.69 10.38
C GLU A 160 -8.22 3.98 11.85
N THR A 161 -7.79 2.99 12.63
CA THR A 161 -7.45 3.19 14.05
C THR A 161 -6.26 4.16 14.17
N PRO A 162 -6.44 5.32 14.84
CA PRO A 162 -5.35 6.27 15.06
C PRO A 162 -4.26 5.69 15.96
N ILE A 163 -3.00 6.05 15.67
CA ILE A 163 -1.84 5.57 16.43
C ILE A 163 -0.92 6.72 16.84
N PRO A 164 -0.21 6.61 17.98
CA PRO A 164 0.70 7.64 18.47
C PRO A 164 2.11 7.51 17.85
N LEU A 165 2.20 7.20 16.55
CA LEU A 165 3.48 7.05 15.82
C LEU A 165 3.53 8.03 14.66
N ILE A 166 4.73 8.43 14.26
CA ILE A 166 5.01 9.29 13.11
C ILE A 166 5.42 8.40 11.94
N VAL A 167 4.73 8.55 10.82
CA VAL A 167 4.99 7.83 9.57
C VAL A 167 5.01 8.87 8.46
N GLU A 168 6.17 9.43 8.18
CA GLU A 168 6.28 10.66 7.38
C GLU A 168 5.51 10.60 6.05
N PRO A 169 4.71 11.62 5.73
CA PRO A 169 4.55 12.90 6.45
C PRO A 169 3.46 12.87 7.55
N GLN A 170 2.86 11.72 7.82
CA GLN A 170 1.73 11.62 8.74
C GLN A 170 2.24 11.71 10.18
N GLU A 171 1.54 12.50 10.98
CA GLU A 171 1.82 12.67 12.40
C GLU A 171 0.54 12.42 13.22
N PRO A 172 0.65 12.00 14.49
CA PRO A 172 -0.50 11.93 15.39
C PRO A 172 -1.19 13.30 15.51
N PRO A 173 -2.53 13.37 15.60
CA PRO A 173 -3.48 12.25 15.70
C PRO A 173 -3.95 11.69 14.34
N HIS A 174 -3.37 12.13 13.22
CA HIS A 174 -3.80 11.75 11.88
C HIS A 174 -3.15 10.46 11.35
N THR A 175 -2.09 10.00 12.00
CA THR A 175 -1.46 8.72 11.67
C THR A 175 -2.36 7.57 12.13
N THR A 176 -2.48 6.54 11.29
CA THR A 176 -3.34 5.38 11.52
C THR A 176 -2.55 4.09 11.27
N LEU A 177 -3.11 2.95 11.66
CA LEU A 177 -2.53 1.64 11.33
C LEU A 177 -2.34 1.44 9.82
N PHE A 178 -3.23 1.98 8.97
CA PHE A 178 -3.04 1.96 7.53
C PHE A 178 -1.70 2.60 7.12
N HIS A 179 -1.40 3.78 7.65
CA HIS A 179 -0.17 4.50 7.33
C HIS A 179 1.06 3.69 7.75
N ALA A 180 1.05 3.16 8.98
CA ALA A 180 2.19 2.40 9.52
C ALA A 180 2.41 1.04 8.84
N LEU A 181 1.35 0.36 8.41
CA LEU A 181 1.43 -0.99 7.85
C LEU A 181 1.61 -1.01 6.33
N PHE A 182 1.30 0.10 5.65
CA PHE A 182 1.31 0.15 4.19
C PHE A 182 2.00 1.41 3.67
N ILE A 183 1.29 2.54 3.60
CA ILE A 183 1.73 3.73 2.88
C ILE A 183 1.23 5.01 3.55
N SER A 184 2.11 6.00 3.68
CA SER A 184 1.80 7.30 4.30
C SER A 184 1.06 8.28 3.39
N ARG A 185 1.14 8.09 2.07
CA ARG A 185 0.52 8.93 1.03
C ARG A 185 -0.22 8.11 -0.02
N PRO A 186 -1.41 7.55 0.31
CA PRO A 186 -2.17 6.74 -0.64
C PRO A 186 -2.59 7.51 -1.91
N GLU A 187 -2.65 8.84 -1.87
CA GLU A 187 -2.94 9.71 -3.01
C GLU A 187 -1.84 9.71 -4.08
N ARG A 188 -0.61 9.28 -3.73
CA ARG A 188 0.54 9.23 -4.62
C ARG A 188 0.75 7.82 -5.18
N VAL A 189 0.04 7.54 -6.27
CA VAL A 189 0.24 6.32 -7.06
C VAL A 189 0.98 6.66 -8.37
N PRO A 190 1.99 5.87 -8.78
CA PRO A 190 2.69 6.07 -10.05
C PRO A 190 1.75 6.11 -11.28
#